data_AF-A0A1Q6TGQ7-F1
#
_entry.id   AF-A0A1Q6TGQ7-F1
#
_cell.length_a   1.000
_cell.length_b   1.000
_cell.length_c   1.000
_cell.angle_alpha   90.00
_cell.angle_beta   90.00
_cell.angle_gamma   90.00
#
_symmetry.space_group_name_H-M   'P 1'
#
loop_
_entity.id
_entity.type
_entity.pdbx_description
1 polymer ?
#
loop_
_entity_poly.entity_id
_entity_poly.type
_entity_poly.pdbx_seq_one_letter_code
_entity_poly.pdbx_strand_id
1 'polypeptide(L)'
;MRKKSHISLARYIVANTKDEELKKHKLSFYIGSILPDCKPSFVYKRHEISGTFPLVKKNIEYLVEGKKNHTPKRKRMYYKNLGEITHYVADYFTFPHNKTYPGSLKDHCAYEEKLKQDLRAFLKTEKAKQIGREKDRDFASLEELFSYVKQQHEAYLKKRSNVEKDIEHIVVINRQLVDAIAQLFHNHKSHHKMA
;
A
#
# COMPACT_ATOMS: atom_id res chain seq x y z
N MET A 1 6.10 6.13 7.43
CA MET A 1 5.41 7.45 7.43
C MET A 1 4.78 7.64 8.82
N ARG A 2 4.24 8.83 9.13
CA ARG A 2 3.43 8.99 10.35
C ARG A 2 2.05 8.33 10.18
N LYS A 3 1.47 7.79 11.26
CA LYS A 3 0.08 7.25 11.32
C LYS A 3 -0.97 8.13 10.61
N LYS A 4 -0.91 9.44 10.80
CA LYS A 4 -1.84 10.41 10.18
C LYS A 4 -1.72 10.45 8.64
N SER A 5 -0.53 10.23 8.11
CA SER A 5 -0.27 10.12 6.68
C SER A 5 -0.90 8.85 6.12
N HIS A 6 -0.72 7.70 6.79
CA HIS A 6 -1.38 6.45 6.39
C HIS A 6 -2.91 6.53 6.40
N ILE A 7 -3.50 7.13 7.44
CA ILE A 7 -4.96 7.36 7.48
C ILE A 7 -5.43 8.28 6.35
N SER A 8 -4.65 9.32 6.03
CA SER A 8 -5.01 10.24 4.93
C SER A 8 -4.99 9.53 3.59
N LEU A 9 -3.94 8.72 3.33
CA LEU A 9 -3.85 7.88 2.14
C LEU A 9 -4.99 6.86 2.07
N ALA A 10 -5.28 6.17 3.18
CA ALA A 10 -6.33 5.16 3.23
C ALA A 10 -7.73 5.76 2.95
N ARG A 11 -8.03 6.93 3.53
CA ARG A 11 -9.26 7.68 3.25
C ARG A 11 -9.35 8.07 1.78
N TYR A 12 -8.25 8.53 1.21
CA TYR A 12 -8.16 8.88 -0.20
C TYR A 12 -8.44 7.68 -1.11
N ILE A 13 -7.84 6.51 -0.84
CA ILE A 13 -8.08 5.28 -1.61
C ILE A 13 -9.56 4.89 -1.56
N VAL A 14 -10.16 4.86 -0.35
CA VAL A 14 -11.59 4.53 -0.19
C VAL A 14 -12.51 5.51 -0.92
N ALA A 15 -12.16 6.80 -0.95
CA ALA A 15 -12.95 7.81 -1.64
C ALA A 15 -12.87 7.69 -3.17
N ASN A 16 -11.83 7.06 -3.71
CA ASN A 16 -11.55 7.02 -5.16
C ASN A 16 -11.61 5.60 -5.76
N THR A 17 -11.89 4.58 -4.97
CA THR A 17 -12.04 3.19 -5.44
C THR A 17 -13.43 2.92 -6.04
N LYS A 18 -13.48 1.98 -6.99
CA LYS A 18 -14.72 1.38 -7.51
C LYS A 18 -15.20 0.18 -6.66
N ASP A 19 -14.40 -0.31 -5.72
CA ASP A 19 -14.76 -1.43 -4.83
C ASP A 19 -15.78 -0.98 -3.76
N GLU A 20 -17.06 -1.30 -3.99
CA GLU A 20 -18.14 -1.03 -3.05
C GLU A 20 -18.03 -1.82 -1.74
N GLU A 21 -17.43 -3.01 -1.76
CA GLU A 21 -17.21 -3.79 -0.56
C GLU A 21 -16.10 -3.16 0.31
N LEU A 22 -15.07 -2.57 -0.29
CA LEU A 22 -14.08 -1.76 0.43
C LEU A 22 -14.73 -0.55 1.09
N LYS A 23 -15.65 0.16 0.40
CA LYS A 23 -16.39 1.29 0.99
C LYS A 23 -17.22 0.86 2.20
N LYS A 24 -17.92 -0.28 2.12
CA LYS A 24 -18.70 -0.85 3.23
C LYS A 24 -17.83 -1.22 4.44
N HIS A 25 -16.58 -1.63 4.21
CA HIS A 25 -15.65 -2.07 5.25
C HIS A 25 -14.52 -1.08 5.53
N LYS A 26 -14.69 0.19 5.18
CA LYS A 26 -13.67 1.25 5.27
C LYS A 26 -13.00 1.36 6.63
N LEU A 27 -13.74 1.14 7.74
CA LEU A 27 -13.17 1.21 9.08
C LEU A 27 -12.14 0.10 9.33
N SER A 28 -12.39 -1.12 8.83
CA SER A 28 -11.42 -2.21 8.91
C SER A 28 -10.16 -1.88 8.12
N PHE A 29 -10.31 -1.33 6.93
CA PHE A 29 -9.18 -0.86 6.11
C PHE A 29 -8.38 0.24 6.79
N TYR A 30 -9.04 1.26 7.37
CA TYR A 30 -8.38 2.34 8.10
C TYR A 30 -7.60 1.82 9.31
N ILE A 31 -8.20 0.93 10.10
CA ILE A 31 -7.51 0.28 11.23
C ILE A 31 -6.28 -0.48 10.73
N GLY A 32 -6.42 -1.26 9.66
CA GLY A 32 -5.32 -1.97 9.02
C GLY A 32 -4.16 -1.06 8.64
N SER A 33 -4.47 0.10 8.03
CA SER A 33 -3.47 1.06 7.52
C SER A 33 -2.56 1.69 8.59
N ILE A 34 -2.94 1.63 9.87
CA ILE A 34 -2.13 2.15 10.98
C ILE A 34 -1.68 1.07 11.97
N LEU A 35 -2.15 -0.17 11.80
CA LEU A 35 -1.89 -1.22 12.77
C LEU A 35 -0.40 -1.53 12.91
N PRO A 36 0.42 -1.56 11.83
CA PRO A 36 1.85 -1.85 11.98
C PRO A 36 2.58 -0.88 12.94
N ASP A 37 2.29 0.43 12.89
CA ASP A 37 2.86 1.42 13.82
C ASP A 37 2.32 1.33 15.26
N CYS A 38 1.33 0.48 15.52
CA CYS A 38 0.77 0.23 16.84
C CYS A 38 1.24 -1.11 17.42
N LYS A 39 1.87 -1.99 16.62
CA LYS A 39 2.37 -3.28 17.09
C LYS A 39 3.76 -3.10 17.72
N PRO A 40 4.05 -3.69 18.89
CA PRO A 40 5.38 -3.65 19.51
C PRO A 40 6.51 -4.12 18.57
N SER A 41 6.16 -4.92 17.55
CA SER A 41 7.10 -5.40 16.54
C SER A 41 7.77 -4.33 15.69
N PHE A 42 7.29 -3.09 15.70
CA PHE A 42 7.94 -1.97 15.00
C PHE A 42 9.39 -1.77 15.46
N VAL A 43 9.72 -2.16 16.70
CA VAL A 43 11.07 -1.99 17.29
C VAL A 43 12.11 -2.87 16.60
N TYR A 44 11.74 -4.07 16.13
CA TYR A 44 12.67 -5.02 15.50
C TYR A 44 12.37 -5.34 14.03
N LYS A 45 11.20 -4.96 13.50
CA LYS A 45 10.87 -5.06 12.08
C LYS A 45 10.93 -3.68 11.44
N ARG A 46 12.00 -3.40 10.72
CA ARG A 46 12.06 -2.18 9.91
C ARG A 46 11.08 -2.27 8.75
N HIS A 47 10.32 -1.21 8.51
CA HIS A 47 9.34 -1.11 7.42
C HIS A 47 10.02 -0.83 6.07
N GLU A 48 11.04 -1.64 5.75
CA GLU A 48 11.79 -1.53 4.50
C GLU A 48 11.47 -2.74 3.62
N ILE A 49 11.53 -2.55 2.30
CA ILE A 49 11.19 -3.61 1.34
C ILE A 49 12.04 -4.86 1.54
N SER A 50 13.33 -4.71 1.86
CA SER A 50 14.24 -5.85 2.03
C SER A 50 13.92 -6.72 3.25
N GLY A 51 13.21 -6.16 4.24
CA GLY A 51 12.86 -6.88 5.47
C GLY A 51 11.45 -7.46 5.47
N THR A 52 10.48 -6.73 4.93
CA THR A 52 9.05 -7.05 5.11
C THR A 52 8.32 -7.46 3.83
N PHE A 53 8.94 -7.35 2.65
CA PHE A 53 8.26 -7.70 1.41
C PHE A 53 7.85 -9.18 1.30
N PRO A 54 8.62 -10.17 1.78
CA PRO A 54 8.16 -11.56 1.82
C PRO A 54 6.86 -11.74 2.64
N LEU A 55 6.71 -11.01 3.74
CA LEU A 55 5.47 -11.00 4.53
C LEU A 55 4.32 -10.36 3.75
N VAL A 56 4.58 -9.24 3.06
CA VAL A 56 3.59 -8.57 2.21
C VAL A 56 3.11 -9.49 1.09
N LYS A 57 4.03 -10.19 0.38
CA LYS A 57 3.69 -11.17 -0.66
C LYS A 57 2.75 -12.25 -0.13
N LYS A 58 3.12 -12.89 0.99
CA LYS A 58 2.30 -13.90 1.64
C LYS A 58 0.90 -13.40 2.02
N ASN A 59 0.81 -12.16 2.49
CA ASN A 59 -0.48 -11.55 2.82
C ASN A 59 -1.30 -11.29 1.56
N ILE A 60 -0.69 -10.87 0.45
CA ILE A 60 -1.37 -10.67 -0.83
C ILE A 60 -1.85 -12.01 -1.41
N GLU A 61 -1.01 -13.04 -1.44
CA GLU A 61 -1.37 -14.43 -1.81
C GLU A 61 -2.59 -14.88 -1.00
N TYR A 62 -2.56 -14.69 0.33
CA TYR A 62 -3.70 -15.04 1.18
C TYR A 62 -4.98 -14.25 0.88
N LEU A 63 -4.89 -12.99 0.45
CA LEU A 63 -6.06 -12.21 0.05
C LEU A 63 -6.65 -12.70 -1.28
N VAL A 64 -5.80 -13.06 -2.24
CA VAL A 64 -6.21 -13.46 -3.60
C VAL A 64 -6.68 -14.91 -3.64
N GLU A 65 -5.87 -15.83 -3.11
CA GLU A 65 -6.08 -17.28 -3.23
C GLU A 65 -6.83 -17.86 -2.02
N GLY A 66 -6.75 -17.20 -0.86
CA GLY A 66 -7.23 -17.74 0.42
C GLY A 66 -6.30 -18.81 0.99
N LYS A 67 -6.77 -19.56 2.00
CA LYS A 67 -6.19 -20.87 2.33
C LYS A 67 -6.81 -21.92 1.42
N LYS A 68 -6.08 -23.00 1.10
CA LYS A 68 -6.56 -24.17 0.33
C LYS A 68 -7.98 -24.66 0.69
N ASN A 69 -8.50 -24.35 1.88
CA ASN A 69 -9.88 -24.66 2.31
C ASN A 69 -10.64 -23.50 3.01
N HIS A 70 -10.13 -22.27 3.00
CA HIS A 70 -10.78 -21.12 3.66
C HIS A 70 -10.45 -19.82 2.93
N THR A 71 -11.41 -19.30 2.15
CA THR A 71 -11.48 -17.86 1.92
C THR A 71 -11.57 -17.15 3.28
N PRO A 72 -11.05 -15.92 3.46
CA PRO A 72 -11.29 -15.17 4.67
C PRO A 72 -12.81 -14.94 4.81
N LYS A 73 -13.49 -15.86 5.52
CA LYS A 73 -14.94 -15.84 5.76
C LYS A 73 -15.42 -14.55 6.44
N ARG A 74 -14.48 -13.72 6.93
CA ARG A 74 -14.72 -12.42 7.56
C ARG A 74 -14.17 -11.31 6.67
N LYS A 75 -15.04 -10.68 5.85
CA LYS A 75 -14.73 -9.50 5.02
C LYS A 75 -13.98 -8.40 5.78
N ARG A 76 -14.32 -8.18 7.06
CA ARG A 76 -13.58 -7.26 7.95
C ARG A 76 -12.08 -7.60 8.06
N MET A 77 -11.72 -8.87 8.19
CA MET A 77 -10.31 -9.29 8.25
C MET A 77 -9.60 -9.08 6.92
N TYR A 78 -10.28 -9.38 5.80
CA TYR A 78 -9.76 -9.12 4.45
C TYR A 78 -9.35 -7.64 4.30
N TYR A 79 -10.27 -6.72 4.57
CA TYR A 79 -9.99 -5.29 4.42
C TYR A 79 -9.00 -4.75 5.45
N LYS A 80 -8.96 -5.32 6.66
CA LYS A 80 -7.93 -5.00 7.66
C LYS A 80 -6.53 -5.41 7.15
N ASN A 81 -6.40 -6.60 6.57
CA ASN A 81 -5.14 -7.07 6.01
C ASN A 81 -4.74 -6.28 4.75
N LEU A 82 -5.70 -5.90 3.90
CA LEU A 82 -5.45 -4.99 2.78
C LEU A 82 -4.92 -3.65 3.27
N GLY A 83 -5.47 -3.11 4.36
CA GLY A 83 -4.94 -1.91 5.02
C GLY A 83 -3.49 -2.09 5.49
N GLU A 84 -3.16 -3.21 6.15
CA GLU A 84 -1.78 -3.52 6.55
C GLU A 84 -0.82 -3.59 5.34
N ILE A 85 -1.25 -4.14 4.21
CA ILE A 85 -0.45 -4.17 2.98
C ILE A 85 -0.17 -2.75 2.47
N THR A 86 -1.18 -1.89 2.40
CA THR A 86 -0.99 -0.49 1.95
C THR A 86 -0.07 0.30 2.86
N HIS A 87 -0.06 -0.01 4.16
CA HIS A 87 0.89 0.59 5.09
C HIS A 87 2.33 0.30 4.69
N TYR A 88 2.68 -0.99 4.57
CA TYR A 88 4.04 -1.41 4.23
C TYR A 88 4.48 -0.88 2.87
N VAL A 89 3.61 -0.95 1.86
CA VAL A 89 3.96 -0.45 0.54
C VAL A 89 4.15 1.07 0.55
N ALA A 90 3.34 1.84 1.27
CA ALA A 90 3.59 3.28 1.41
C ALA A 90 4.95 3.59 2.08
N ASP A 91 5.35 2.81 3.09
CA ASP A 91 6.64 2.97 3.74
C ASP A 91 7.82 2.64 2.81
N TYR A 92 7.70 1.65 1.93
CA TYR A 92 8.76 1.33 0.96
C TYR A 92 9.12 2.52 0.06
N PHE A 93 8.14 3.35 -0.28
CA PHE A 93 8.31 4.55 -1.11
C PHE A 93 8.45 5.84 -0.30
N THR A 94 8.82 5.73 0.97
CA THR A 94 9.13 6.87 1.84
C THR A 94 10.63 6.90 2.09
N PHE A 95 11.31 7.98 1.70
CA PHE A 95 12.78 8.01 1.62
C PHE A 95 13.49 7.61 2.93
N PRO A 96 13.09 8.10 4.12
CA PRO A 96 13.67 7.64 5.40
C PRO A 96 13.57 6.14 5.71
N HIS A 97 12.68 5.39 5.05
CA HIS A 97 12.51 3.93 5.24
C HIS A 97 13.33 3.11 4.22
N ASN A 98 14.38 3.71 3.66
CA ASN A 98 15.26 3.05 2.70
C ASN A 98 16.70 3.08 3.17
N LYS A 99 17.45 2.01 2.93
CA LYS A 99 18.86 1.88 3.35
C LYS A 99 19.78 2.98 2.82
N THR A 100 19.39 3.65 1.73
CA THR A 100 20.11 4.76 1.13
C THR A 100 19.92 6.08 1.86
N TYR A 101 19.07 6.14 2.91
CA TYR A 101 18.84 7.34 3.69
C TYR A 101 20.05 7.68 4.58
N PRO A 102 20.70 8.83 4.39
CA PRO A 102 21.90 9.19 5.15
C PRO A 102 21.59 9.97 6.45
N GLY A 103 20.32 10.31 6.70
CA GLY A 103 19.93 11.23 7.76
C GLY A 103 19.81 10.57 9.14
N SER A 104 19.77 11.41 10.17
CA SER A 104 19.53 10.99 11.55
C SER A 104 18.05 10.71 11.84
N LEU A 105 17.75 10.15 13.02
CA LEU A 105 16.37 9.99 13.49
C LEU A 105 15.63 11.34 13.63
N LYS A 106 16.35 12.44 13.90
CA LYS A 106 15.75 13.79 13.94
C LYS A 106 15.34 14.23 12.53
N ASP A 107 16.19 13.99 11.55
CA ASP A 107 15.91 14.29 10.14
C ASP A 107 14.75 13.46 9.63
N HIS A 108 14.67 12.18 10.02
CA HIS A 108 13.54 11.29 9.74
C HIS A 108 12.25 11.90 10.27
N CYS A 109 12.23 12.28 11.54
CA CYS A 109 11.05 12.88 12.18
C CYS A 109 10.58 14.17 11.48
N ALA A 110 11.52 15.02 11.08
CA ALA A 110 11.25 16.26 10.35
C ALA A 110 10.72 15.98 8.94
N TYR A 111 11.35 15.02 8.23
CA TYR A 111 10.93 14.61 6.89
C TYR A 111 9.50 14.07 6.88
N GLU A 112 9.15 13.17 7.81
CA GLU A 112 7.80 12.62 7.88
C GLU A 112 6.75 13.65 8.33
N GLU A 113 7.15 14.66 9.11
CA GLU A 113 6.28 15.78 9.46
C GLU A 113 5.95 16.63 8.22
N LYS A 114 6.94 16.95 7.39
CA LYS A 114 6.73 17.62 6.10
C LYS A 114 5.88 16.77 5.16
N LEU A 115 6.22 15.48 5.00
CA LEU A 115 5.46 14.54 4.19
C LEU A 115 3.99 14.46 4.62
N LYS A 116 3.69 14.46 5.91
CA LYS A 116 2.32 14.46 6.43
C LYS A 116 1.53 15.69 5.96
N GLN A 117 2.13 16.87 6.02
CA GLN A 117 1.48 18.12 5.63
C GLN A 117 1.27 18.16 4.11
N ASP A 118 2.33 17.87 3.36
CA ASP A 118 2.34 17.92 1.89
C ASP A 118 1.43 16.84 1.29
N LEU A 119 1.44 15.61 1.82
CA LEU A 119 0.54 14.54 1.36
C LEU A 119 -0.92 14.98 1.54
N ARG A 120 -1.26 15.55 2.71
CA ARG A 120 -2.64 15.99 2.97
C ARG A 120 -3.06 17.11 2.02
N ALA A 121 -2.15 18.01 1.64
CA ALA A 121 -2.42 19.04 0.64
C ALA A 121 -2.57 18.43 -0.76
N PHE A 122 -1.64 17.57 -1.16
CA PHE A 122 -1.63 16.89 -2.46
C PHE A 122 -2.91 16.10 -2.71
N LEU A 123 -3.38 15.31 -1.73
CA LEU A 123 -4.58 14.48 -1.86
C LEU A 123 -5.88 15.26 -2.13
N LYS A 124 -5.88 16.59 -1.98
CA LYS A 124 -7.01 17.47 -2.30
C LYS A 124 -6.95 18.05 -3.72
N THR A 125 -5.85 17.87 -4.42
CA THR A 125 -5.63 18.44 -5.76
C THR A 125 -6.33 17.62 -6.84
N GLU A 126 -6.63 18.25 -7.99
CA GLU A 126 -7.12 17.54 -9.17
C GLU A 126 -6.07 16.55 -9.71
N LYS A 127 -4.78 16.91 -9.62
CA LYS A 127 -3.68 16.02 -9.96
C LYS A 127 -3.76 14.70 -9.20
N ALA A 128 -4.04 14.73 -7.88
CA ALA A 128 -4.21 13.49 -7.13
C ALA A 128 -5.38 12.66 -7.68
N LYS A 129 -6.56 13.25 -7.93
CA LYS A 129 -7.72 12.53 -8.47
C LYS A 129 -7.42 11.82 -9.80
N GLN A 130 -6.61 12.46 -10.65
CA GLN A 130 -6.17 11.95 -11.95
C GLN A 130 -5.04 10.93 -11.84
N ILE A 131 -4.13 11.09 -10.87
CA ILE A 131 -2.95 10.23 -10.74
C ILE A 131 -3.36 8.77 -10.52
N GLY A 132 -2.81 7.90 -11.37
CA GLY A 132 -3.14 6.47 -11.37
C GLY A 132 -4.41 6.08 -12.14
N ARG A 133 -5.26 7.01 -12.61
CA ARG A 133 -6.37 6.68 -13.55
C ARG A 133 -5.85 6.39 -14.96
N GLU A 134 -4.80 7.08 -15.37
CA GLU A 134 -4.17 6.94 -16.69
C GLU A 134 -3.38 5.63 -16.83
N LYS A 135 -3.24 4.88 -15.74
CA LYS A 135 -2.44 3.65 -15.65
C LYS A 135 -3.23 2.55 -14.94
N ASP A 136 -4.52 2.42 -15.26
CA ASP A 136 -5.27 1.19 -14.98
C ASP A 136 -4.49 0.07 -15.69
N ARG A 137 -3.68 -0.64 -14.90
CA ARG A 137 -2.82 -1.71 -15.35
C ARG A 137 -3.40 -2.99 -14.79
N ASP A 138 -3.84 -3.83 -15.71
CA ASP A 138 -4.23 -5.19 -15.39
C ASP A 138 -2.97 -6.03 -15.14
N PHE A 139 -3.08 -6.95 -14.17
CA PHE A 139 -2.02 -7.92 -13.87
C PHE A 139 -2.52 -9.32 -14.21
N ALA A 140 -1.70 -10.08 -14.94
CA ALA A 140 -2.04 -11.45 -15.31
C ALA A 140 -1.85 -12.43 -14.13
N SER A 141 -0.93 -12.13 -13.21
CA SER A 141 -0.64 -12.99 -12.06
C SER A 141 -0.09 -12.23 -10.84
N LEU A 142 -0.01 -12.93 -9.70
CA LEU A 142 0.64 -12.43 -8.49
C LEU A 142 2.13 -12.15 -8.72
N GLU A 143 2.83 -12.97 -9.51
CA GLU A 143 4.24 -12.79 -9.85
C GLU A 143 4.46 -11.50 -10.64
N GLU A 144 3.56 -11.15 -11.55
CA GLU A 144 3.62 -9.88 -12.29
C GLU A 144 3.45 -8.69 -11.33
N LEU A 145 2.45 -8.74 -10.44
CA LEU A 145 2.23 -7.70 -9.43
C LEU A 145 3.46 -7.54 -8.51
N PHE A 146 4.04 -8.64 -8.06
CA PHE A 146 5.23 -8.61 -7.20
C PHE A 146 6.46 -8.06 -7.91
N SER A 147 6.65 -8.46 -9.17
CA SER A 147 7.74 -7.96 -10.01
C SER A 147 7.58 -6.46 -10.26
N TYR A 148 6.35 -6.02 -10.51
CA TYR A 148 6.02 -4.61 -10.70
C TYR A 148 6.35 -3.77 -9.46
N VAL A 149 5.89 -4.15 -8.27
CA VAL A 149 6.19 -3.41 -7.03
C VAL A 149 7.71 -3.31 -6.80
N LYS A 150 8.44 -4.41 -7.04
CA LYS A 150 9.91 -4.42 -6.90
C LYS A 150 10.59 -3.50 -7.93
N GLN A 151 10.20 -3.56 -9.20
CA GLN A 151 10.75 -2.71 -10.26
C GLN A 151 10.46 -1.23 -10.01
N GLN A 152 9.25 -0.88 -9.54
CA GLN A 152 8.93 0.49 -9.18
C GLN A 152 9.79 0.98 -8.01
N HIS A 153 10.04 0.13 -7.02
CA HIS A 153 10.90 0.47 -5.89
C HIS A 153 12.36 0.66 -6.30
N GLU A 154 12.90 -0.23 -7.15
CA GLU A 154 14.24 -0.08 -7.71
C GLU A 154 14.39 1.20 -8.54
N ALA A 155 13.38 1.54 -9.35
CA ALA A 155 13.35 2.78 -10.13
C ALA A 155 13.23 4.02 -9.24
N TYR A 156 12.47 3.93 -8.14
CA TYR A 156 12.34 4.96 -7.12
C TYR A 156 13.70 5.26 -6.47
N LEU A 157 14.46 4.23 -6.07
CA LEU A 157 15.78 4.38 -5.44
C LEU A 157 16.84 5.02 -6.34
N LYS A 158 16.72 4.90 -7.67
CA LYS A 158 17.67 5.48 -8.65
C LYS A 158 17.50 6.99 -8.83
N LYS A 159 16.37 7.57 -8.41
CA LYS A 159 16.05 8.98 -8.59
C LYS A 159 16.38 9.77 -7.33
N ARG A 160 16.67 11.08 -7.51
CA ARG A 160 16.80 11.99 -6.36
C ARG A 160 15.49 11.99 -5.58
N SER A 161 15.57 11.57 -4.32
CA SER A 161 14.41 11.47 -3.43
C SER A 161 14.07 12.83 -2.81
N ASN A 162 12.79 13.15 -2.75
CA ASN A 162 12.24 14.28 -2.02
C ASN A 162 10.77 14.02 -1.69
N VAL A 163 10.21 14.82 -0.77
CA VAL A 163 8.84 14.62 -0.27
C VAL A 163 7.78 14.63 -1.37
N GLU A 164 7.91 15.51 -2.37
CA GLU A 164 6.94 15.58 -3.47
C GLU A 164 6.97 14.29 -4.31
N LYS A 165 8.16 13.81 -4.65
CA LYS A 165 8.32 12.57 -5.41
C LYS A 165 7.88 11.35 -4.61
N ASP A 166 8.16 11.29 -3.32
CA ASP A 166 7.64 10.23 -2.45
C ASP A 166 6.11 10.19 -2.49
N ILE A 167 5.45 11.34 -2.34
CA ILE A 167 3.98 11.44 -2.38
C ILE A 167 3.41 10.93 -3.70
N GLU A 168 3.99 11.32 -4.84
CA GLU A 168 3.54 10.83 -6.15
C GLU A 168 3.64 9.30 -6.25
N HIS A 169 4.78 8.72 -5.86
CA HIS A 169 4.96 7.26 -5.91
C HIS A 169 4.03 6.55 -4.93
N ILE A 170 3.96 7.01 -3.67
CA ILE A 170 3.12 6.43 -2.61
C ILE A 170 1.66 6.36 -3.06
N VAL A 171 1.12 7.45 -3.61
CA VAL A 171 -0.29 7.50 -4.03
C VAL A 171 -0.55 6.60 -5.22
N VAL A 172 0.32 6.63 -6.23
CA VAL A 172 0.16 5.82 -7.45
C VAL A 172 0.25 4.33 -7.14
N ILE A 173 1.33 3.91 -6.47
CA ILE A 173 1.59 2.49 -6.24
C ILE A 173 0.54 1.85 -5.32
N ASN A 174 0.10 2.56 -4.28
CA ASN A 174 -0.89 2.01 -3.35
C ASN A 174 -2.27 1.88 -3.99
N ARG A 175 -2.65 2.82 -4.85
CA ARG A 175 -3.90 2.73 -5.60
C ARG A 175 -3.88 1.54 -6.55
N GLN A 176 -2.85 1.45 -7.39
CA GLN A 176 -2.69 0.37 -8.35
C GLN A 176 -2.60 -1.00 -7.66
N LEU A 177 -1.92 -1.07 -6.51
CA LEU A 177 -1.83 -2.30 -5.71
C LEU A 177 -3.22 -2.74 -5.20
N VAL A 178 -4.02 -1.83 -4.66
CA VAL A 178 -5.37 -2.15 -4.17
C VAL A 178 -6.26 -2.62 -5.32
N ASP A 179 -6.23 -1.92 -6.45
CA ASP A 179 -7.03 -2.26 -7.63
C ASP A 179 -6.58 -3.62 -8.22
N ALA A 180 -5.27 -3.88 -8.30
CA ALA A 180 -4.70 -5.15 -8.77
C ALA A 180 -5.07 -6.34 -7.87
N ILE A 181 -5.00 -6.18 -6.54
CA ILE A 181 -5.40 -7.26 -5.60
C ILE A 181 -6.89 -7.58 -5.76
N ALA A 182 -7.73 -6.56 -5.93
CA ALA A 182 -9.15 -6.77 -6.19
C ALA A 182 -9.35 -7.49 -7.54
N GLN A 183 -8.70 -7.04 -8.61
CA GLN A 183 -8.76 -7.67 -9.93
C GLN A 183 -8.36 -9.16 -9.88
N LEU A 184 -7.18 -9.47 -9.33
CA LEU A 184 -6.66 -10.84 -9.23
C LEU A 184 -7.57 -11.74 -8.39
N PHE A 185 -8.16 -11.23 -7.32
CA PHE A 185 -9.14 -11.96 -6.52
C PHE A 185 -10.41 -12.33 -7.31
N HIS A 186 -10.90 -11.41 -8.15
CA HIS A 186 -12.05 -11.68 -9.01
C HIS A 186 -11.72 -12.70 -10.11
N ASN A 187 -10.54 -12.60 -10.72
CA ASN A 187 -10.07 -13.56 -11.73
C ASN A 187 -9.93 -14.96 -11.13
N HIS A 188 -9.26 -15.09 -9.98
CA HIS A 188 -9.08 -16.36 -9.28
C HIS A 188 -10.42 -17.05 -8.95
N LYS A 189 -11.41 -16.28 -8.46
CA LYS A 189 -12.76 -16.81 -8.20
C LYS A 189 -13.50 -17.25 -9.45
N SER A 190 -13.29 -16.58 -10.58
CA SER A 190 -13.98 -16.90 -11.83
C SER A 190 -13.45 -18.21 -12.41
N HIS A 191 -12.13 -18.43 -12.38
CA HIS A 191 -11.53 -19.70 -12.77
C HIS A 191 -12.01 -20.87 -11.91
N HIS A 192 -12.10 -20.71 -10.59
CA HIS A 192 -12.60 -21.76 -9.69
C HIS A 192 -14.09 -22.08 -9.78
N LYS A 193 -14.91 -21.23 -10.43
CA LYS A 193 -16.32 -21.52 -10.70
C LYS A 193 -16.54 -22.27 -12.01
N MET A 194 -15.54 -22.26 -12.90
CA MET A 194 -15.61 -22.88 -14.23
C MET A 194 -14.89 -24.24 -14.29
N ALA A 195 -14.15 -24.60 -13.24
CA ALA A 195 -13.48 -25.89 -13.06
C ALA A 195 -14.24 -26.76 -12.05
#